data_AF-W1V723-F1
#
_entry.id   AF-W1V723-F1
#
_cell.length_a   1.000
_cell.length_b   1.000
_cell.length_c   1.000
_cell.angle_alpha   90.00
_cell.angle_beta   90.00
_cell.angle_gamma   90.00
#
_symmetry.space_group_name_H-M   'P 1'
#
loop_
_entity.id
_entity.type
_entity.pdbx_description
1 polymer ?
#
loop_
_entity_poly.entity_id
_entity_poly.type
_entity_poly.pdbx_seq_one_letter_code
_entity_poly.pdbx_strand_id
1 'polypeptide(L)' 'MIAIIDYDAGNTFNVQKALAYIGLDAVLTADPETILNADGVLLPGVGA' A
#
# COMPACT_ATOMS: atom_id res chain seq x y z
N MET A 1 -10.54 1.41 2.52
CA MET A 1 -9.27 0.69 2.69
C MET A 1 -8.44 0.83 1.43
N ILE A 2 -7.19 1.30 1.56
CA ILE A 2 -6.22 1.44 0.46
C ILE A 2 -5.33 0.18 0.42
N ALA A 3 -5.22 -0.49 -0.72
CA ALA A 3 -4.26 -1.57 -0.90
C ALA A 3 -2.89 -1.01 -1.33
N ILE A 4 -1.86 -1.26 -0.55
CA ILE A 4 -0.46 -0.99 -0.91
C ILE A 4 0.09 -2.26 -1.51
N ILE A 5 0.54 -2.21 -2.76
CA ILE A 5 1.10 -3.38 -3.43
C ILE A 5 2.49 -3.64 -2.86
N ASP A 6 2.66 -4.80 -2.24
CA ASP A 6 3.98 -5.28 -1.82
C ASP A 6 4.73 -5.83 -3.05
N TYR A 7 5.76 -5.10 -3.49
CA TYR A 7 6.60 -5.47 -4.64
C TYR A 7 8.05 -5.76 -4.24
N ASP A 8 8.29 -6.14 -2.98
CA ASP A 8 9.61 -6.51 -2.44
C ASP A 8 10.64 -5.36 -2.39
N ALA A 9 10.21 -4.11 -2.61
CA ALA A 9 11.04 -2.96 -2.29
C ALA A 9 10.85 -2.60 -0.81
N GLY A 10 11.93 -2.74 -0.03
CA GLY A 10 11.99 -2.53 1.43
C GLY A 10 11.60 -1.14 1.96
N ASN A 11 10.88 -0.32 1.20
CA ASN A 11 10.43 1.04 1.55
C ASN A 11 8.90 1.16 1.74
N THR A 12 8.14 0.07 1.67
CA THR A 12 6.66 0.06 1.86
C THR A 12 6.21 0.51 3.27
N PHE A 13 7.11 0.47 4.25
CA PHE A 13 6.84 0.90 5.62
C PHE A 13 6.58 2.41 5.77
N ASN A 14 7.28 3.25 5.00
CA ASN A 14 7.07 4.70 5.06
C ASN A 14 5.70 5.12 4.52
N VAL A 15 5.24 4.41 3.49
CA VAL A 15 3.91 4.64 2.89
C VAL A 15 2.81 4.28 3.88
N GLN A 16 2.90 3.12 4.55
CA GLN A 16 1.96 2.76 5.61
C GLN A 16 1.91 3.81 6.72
N LYS A 17 3.07 4.30 7.19
CA LYS A 17 3.13 5.36 8.20
C LYS A 17 2.49 6.66 7.74
N ALA A 18 2.73 7.08 6.50
CA ALA A 18 2.14 8.28 5.94
C ALA A 18 0.60 8.17 5.87
N LEU A 19 0.09 7.01 5.44
CA LEU A 19 -1.35 6.73 5.38
C LEU A 19 -1.99 6.69 6.78
N ALA A 20 -1.32 6.06 7.75
CA ALA A 20 -1.77 6.06 9.14
C ALA A 20 -1.77 7.48 9.75
N TYR A 21 -0.78 8.31 9.42
CA TYR A 21 -0.69 9.69 9.91
C TYR A 21 -1.87 10.57 9.45
N ILE A 22 -2.36 10.35 8.22
CA ILE A 22 -3.54 11.05 7.67
C ILE A 22 -4.86 10.36 8.03
N GLY A 23 -4.84 9.30 8.85
CA GLY A 23 -6.03 8.59 9.32
C GLY A 23 -6.69 7.71 8.26
N LEU A 24 -5.95 7.26 7.26
CA LEU A 24 -6.44 6.35 6.22
C LEU A 24 -6.03 4.91 6.53
N ASP A 25 -7.01 4.01 6.50
CA ASP A 25 -6.77 2.57 6.60
C ASP A 25 -6.12 2.04 5.32
N ALA A 26 -4.93 1.48 5.47
CA ALA A 26 -4.17 0.89 4.39
C ALA A 26 -3.63 -0.49 4.75
N VAL A 27 -3.66 -1.41 3.79
CA VAL A 27 -3.18 -2.78 3.95
C VAL A 27 -2.06 -3.03 2.94
N LEU A 28 -0.92 -3.53 3.42
CA LEU A 28 0.12 -4.04 2.54
C LEU A 28 -0.23 -5.46 2.13
N THR A 29 -0.41 -5.68 0.83
CA THR A 29 -0.86 -6.96 0.30
C THR A 29 -0.33 -7.17 -1.11
N ALA A 30 -0.04 -8.42 -1.44
CA ALA A 30 0.19 -8.90 -2.80
C ALA A 30 -0.96 -9.80 -3.29
N ASP A 31 -2.00 -9.96 -2.48
CA ASP A 31 -3.15 -10.80 -2.80
C ASP A 31 -4.10 -10.09 -3.79
N PRO A 32 -4.37 -10.68 -4.97
CA PRO A 32 -5.22 -10.06 -5.98
C PRO A 32 -6.64 -9.80 -5.50
N GLU A 33 -7.22 -10.67 -4.66
CA GLU A 33 -8.58 -10.48 -4.16
C GLU A 33 -8.66 -9.25 -3.23
N THR A 34 -7.68 -9.10 -2.34
CA THR A 34 -7.60 -7.94 -1.45
C THR A 34 -7.41 -6.63 -2.23
N ILE A 35 -6.61 -6.65 -3.30
CA ILE A 35 -6.38 -5.49 -4.17
C ILE A 35 -7.65 -5.11 -4.93
N LEU A 36 -8.37 -6.09 -5.49
CA LEU A 36 -9.60 -5.86 -6.25
C LEU A 36 -10.76 -5.36 -5.39
N ASN A 37 -10.78 -5.71 -4.10
CA ASN A 37 -11.78 -5.25 -3.14
C ASN A 37 -11.42 -3.93 -2.44
N ALA A 38 -10.25 -3.35 -2.71
CA ALA A 38 -9.83 -2.09 -2.11
C ALA A 38 -10.50 -0.87 -2.79
N ASP A 39 -10.75 0.19 -2.02
CA ASP A 39 -11.30 1.44 -2.56
C ASP A 39 -10.29 2.20 -3.43
N GLY A 40 -9.01 1.88 -3.27
CA GLY A 40 -7.92 2.45 -4.04
C GLY A 40 -6.65 1.64 -3.88
N VAL A 41 -5.76 1.74 -4.87
CA VAL A 41 -4.51 0.98 -4.91
C VAL A 41 -3.34 1.95 -5.00
N LEU A 42 -2.32 1.69 -4.19
CA LEU A 42 -1.06 2.41 -4.17
C LEU A 42 0.05 1.45 -4.56
N LEU A 43 0.64 1.67 -5.73
CA LEU A 43 1.83 0.96 -6.20
C LEU A 43 3.05 1.78 -5.78
N PRO A 44 3.83 1.34 -4.77
CA PRO A 44 5.03 2.07 -4.38
C PRO A 44 6.10 1.87 -5.46
N GLY A 45 6.97 2.86 -5.64
CA GLY A 45 8.05 2.82 -6.62
C GLY A 45 9.29 3.49 -6.05
N VAL A 46 10.41 2.79 -6.07
CA VAL A 46 11.72 3.41 -5.91
C VAL A 46 12.11 3.91 -7.30
N GLY A 47 11.92 5.21 -7.54
CA GLY A 47 12.51 5.84 -8.71
C GLY A 47 14.02 5.68 -8.63
N ALA A 48 14.61 5.03 -9.63
CA ALA A 48 16.02 5.16 -9.96
C ALA A 48 16.16 6.26 -11.02
#